data_AF-D3E1D9-F1
#
_entry.id   AF-D3E1D9-F1
#
_cell.length_a   1.000
_cell.length_b   1.000
_cell.length_c   1.000
_cell.angle_alpha   90.00
_cell.angle_beta   90.00
_cell.angle_gamma   90.00
#
_symmetry.space_group_name_H-M   'P 1'
#
loop_
_entity.id
_entity.type
_entity.pdbx_description
1 polymer ?
#
loop_
_entity_poly.entity_id
_entity_poly.type
_entity_poly.pdbx_seq_one_letter_code
_entity_poly.pdbx_strand_id
1 'polypeptide(L)'
;MIKMEITGIVTTGLGKAAYFLGQDFYKSQFNEKCGFTPFPGTLNLIVEENKLEDIRLMKNSCTNVIKPDQGFGGVKHIRAYLNENIVGAIVFPDKTTHDENYLEFISKDKLRDKYNFKDGDEVVITIDI
;
A
#
# COMPACT_ATOMS: atom_id res chain seq x y z
N MET A 1 -8.87 -17.24 -12.59
CA MET A 1 -8.70 -16.11 -11.65
C MET A 1 -8.42 -14.89 -12.51
N ILE A 2 -9.19 -13.82 -12.32
CA ILE A 2 -8.97 -12.56 -13.02
C ILE A 2 -7.96 -11.76 -12.20
N LYS A 3 -6.97 -11.16 -12.85
CA LYS A 3 -5.95 -10.34 -12.20
C LYS A 3 -6.02 -8.93 -12.73
N MET A 4 -5.89 -7.95 -11.85
CA MET A 4 -5.63 -6.57 -12.21
C MET A 4 -4.14 -6.30 -12.11
N GLU A 5 -3.59 -5.60 -13.10
CA GLU A 5 -2.20 -5.14 -13.09
C GLU A 5 -2.16 -3.61 -13.18
N ILE A 6 -1.34 -3.02 -12.31
CA ILE A 6 -1.12 -1.59 -12.21
C ILE A 6 0.37 -1.36 -12.24
N THR A 7 0.85 -0.72 -13.30
CA THR A 7 2.22 -0.21 -13.37
C THR A 7 2.33 1.05 -12.54
N GLY A 8 3.40 1.17 -11.75
CA GLY A 8 3.70 2.34 -10.95
C GLY A 8 5.19 2.66 -10.96
N ILE A 9 5.49 3.94 -10.83
CA ILE A 9 6.86 4.45 -10.72
C ILE A 9 7.18 4.72 -9.26
N VAL A 10 8.23 4.07 -8.75
CA VAL A 10 8.71 4.25 -7.38
C VAL A 10 9.07 5.70 -7.14
N THR A 11 8.57 6.27 -6.03
CA THR A 11 8.80 7.67 -5.66
C THR A 11 9.01 7.83 -4.16
N THR A 12 9.68 8.89 -3.76
CA THR A 12 9.84 9.28 -2.36
C THR A 12 8.63 10.09 -1.89
N GLY A 13 8.04 9.68 -0.76
CA GLY A 13 7.00 10.47 -0.09
C GLY A 13 7.53 11.22 1.14
N LEU A 14 6.62 11.70 1.98
CA LEU A 14 6.98 12.52 3.15
C LEU A 14 7.49 11.71 4.37
N GLY A 15 7.60 10.38 4.26
CA GLY A 15 8.06 9.50 5.34
C GLY A 15 7.11 9.36 6.53
N LYS A 16 5.92 9.99 6.51
CA LYS A 16 4.96 9.98 7.62
C LYS A 16 4.44 8.59 7.97
N ALA A 17 4.29 7.71 6.99
CA ALA A 17 3.80 6.34 7.19
C ALA A 17 4.63 5.53 8.20
N ALA A 18 5.94 5.82 8.32
CA ALA A 18 6.81 5.13 9.26
C ALA A 18 6.36 5.31 10.72
N TYR A 19 5.89 6.51 11.08
CA TYR A 19 5.35 6.76 12.41
C TYR A 19 4.12 5.88 12.69
N PHE A 20 3.16 5.85 11.76
CA PHE A 20 1.91 5.11 11.93
C PHE A 20 2.13 3.60 11.91
N LEU A 21 2.87 3.07 10.93
CA LEU A 21 3.16 1.63 10.83
C LEU A 21 4.10 1.14 11.96
N GLY A 22 4.76 2.06 12.66
CA GLY A 22 5.49 1.79 13.90
C GLY A 22 4.61 1.56 15.13
N GLN A 23 3.33 1.96 15.11
CA GLN A 23 2.42 1.85 16.25
C GLN A 23 1.88 0.42 16.40
N ASP A 24 1.80 -0.08 17.64
CA ASP A 24 1.32 -1.44 17.93
C ASP A 24 -0.12 -1.68 17.48
N PHE A 25 -0.94 -0.62 17.48
CA PHE A 25 -2.27 -0.64 16.89
C PHE A 25 -2.25 -1.11 15.43
N TYR A 26 -1.50 -0.45 14.55
CA TYR A 26 -1.44 -0.85 13.14
C TYR A 26 -0.69 -2.17 12.94
N LYS A 27 0.40 -2.41 13.69
CA LYS A 27 1.16 -3.67 13.60
C LYS A 27 0.30 -4.89 13.87
N SER A 28 -0.52 -4.86 14.93
CA SER A 28 -1.41 -5.96 15.30
C SER A 28 -2.53 -6.15 14.27
N GLN A 29 -3.15 -5.06 13.84
CA GLN A 29 -4.22 -5.09 12.82
C GLN A 29 -3.73 -5.67 11.48
N PHE A 30 -2.56 -5.25 11.00
CA PHE A 30 -2.00 -5.81 9.76
C PHE A 30 -1.52 -7.26 9.94
N ASN A 31 -0.98 -7.63 11.11
CA ASN A 31 -0.63 -9.01 11.37
C ASN A 31 -1.87 -9.93 11.29
N GLU A 32 -2.96 -9.54 11.94
CA GLU A 32 -4.22 -10.29 11.93
C GLU A 32 -4.86 -10.36 10.54
N LYS A 33 -4.95 -9.22 9.83
CA LYS A 33 -5.71 -9.12 8.57
C LYS A 33 -4.89 -9.50 7.33
N CYS A 34 -3.60 -9.18 7.31
CA CYS A 34 -2.70 -9.41 6.18
C CYS A 34 -1.75 -10.60 6.39
N GLY A 35 -1.62 -11.12 7.61
CA GLY A 35 -0.73 -12.24 7.93
C GLY A 35 0.74 -11.83 8.09
N PHE A 36 1.03 -10.53 8.16
CA PHE A 36 2.38 -10.01 8.40
C PHE A 36 2.34 -8.67 9.13
N THR A 37 3.40 -8.39 9.87
CA THR A 37 3.64 -7.05 10.42
C THR A 37 4.46 -6.26 9.39
N PRO A 38 3.96 -5.12 8.88
CA PRO A 38 4.68 -4.35 7.88
C PRO A 38 5.96 -3.73 8.45
N PHE A 39 6.96 -3.58 7.59
CA PHE A 39 8.06 -2.66 7.87
C PHE A 39 7.49 -1.24 8.12
N PRO A 40 8.02 -0.45 9.07
CA PRO A 40 7.59 0.93 9.30
C PRO A 40 7.88 1.87 8.13
N GLY A 41 7.03 1.83 7.11
CA GLY A 41 7.09 2.67 5.91
C GLY A 41 6.30 2.07 4.75
N THR A 42 6.10 2.86 3.71
CA THR A 42 5.42 2.46 2.47
C THR A 42 6.39 2.60 1.29
N LEU A 43 6.23 1.74 0.29
CA LEU A 43 6.74 1.99 -1.06
C LEU A 43 5.67 2.81 -1.77
N ASN A 44 5.98 4.07 -2.07
CA ASN A 44 5.05 4.96 -2.75
C ASN A 44 5.27 4.86 -4.25
N LEU A 45 4.17 4.81 -4.99
CA LEU A 45 4.18 4.69 -6.44
C LEU A 45 3.33 5.81 -7.04
N ILE A 46 3.83 6.44 -8.10
CA ILE A 46 3.02 7.26 -9.00
C ILE A 46 2.46 6.33 -10.06
N VAL A 47 1.13 6.29 -10.19
CA VAL A 47 0.44 5.50 -11.21
C VAL A 47 0.02 6.38 -12.39
N GLU A 48 -0.17 5.75 -13.55
CA GLU A 48 -0.68 6.43 -14.74
C GLU A 48 -2.10 6.97 -14.54
N GLU A 49 -2.42 8.11 -15.17
CA GLU A 49 -3.71 8.79 -15.02
C GLU A 49 -4.90 7.93 -15.48
N ASN A 50 -4.70 7.08 -16.50
CA ASN A 50 -5.68 6.13 -17.00
C ASN A 50 -6.07 5.04 -15.98
N LYS A 51 -5.31 4.86 -14.88
CA LYS A 51 -5.57 3.89 -13.82
C LYS A 51 -6.25 4.50 -12.59
N LEU A 52 -6.43 5.82 -12.54
CA LEU A 52 -6.99 6.47 -11.35
C LEU A 52 -8.43 6.04 -11.07
N GLU A 53 -9.25 5.87 -12.10
CA GLU A 53 -10.63 5.42 -11.91
C GLU A 53 -10.68 3.95 -11.44
N ASP A 54 -9.82 3.07 -11.97
CA ASP A 54 -9.68 1.69 -11.48
C ASP A 54 -9.30 1.68 -9.99
N ILE A 55 -8.31 2.49 -9.59
CA ILE A 55 -7.87 2.62 -8.19
C ILE A 55 -8.99 3.17 -7.30
N ARG A 56 -9.73 4.17 -7.78
CA ARG A 56 -10.86 4.76 -7.06
C ARG A 56 -11.98 3.74 -6.86
N LEU A 57 -12.32 2.98 -7.89
CA LEU A 57 -13.32 1.91 -7.82
C LEU A 57 -12.89 0.82 -6.85
N MET A 58 -11.62 0.38 -6.90
CA MET A 58 -11.06 -0.57 -5.93
C MET A 58 -11.13 -0.04 -4.49
N LYS A 59 -10.73 1.21 -4.27
CA LYS A 59 -10.80 1.85 -2.94
C LYS A 59 -12.25 1.90 -2.44
N ASN A 60 -13.20 2.23 -3.31
CA ASN A 60 -14.61 2.35 -2.93
C ASN A 60 -15.27 1.01 -2.66
N SER A 61 -14.94 -0.02 -3.44
CA SER A 61 -15.47 -1.38 -3.28
C SER A 61 -14.75 -2.20 -2.20
N CYS A 62 -13.57 -1.76 -1.75
CA CYS A 62 -12.81 -2.45 -0.71
C CYS A 62 -13.57 -2.50 0.63
N THR A 63 -13.88 -3.74 1.04
CA THR A 63 -14.55 -4.06 2.32
C THR A 63 -13.56 -4.36 3.45
N ASN A 64 -12.29 -4.60 3.12
CA ASN A 64 -11.22 -4.87 4.06
C ASN A 64 -10.76 -3.56 4.72
N VAL A 65 -11.19 -3.33 5.95
CA VAL A 65 -10.98 -2.07 6.68
C VAL A 65 -10.41 -2.34 8.06
N ILE A 66 -9.34 -1.61 8.40
CA ILE A 66 -8.93 -1.34 9.77
C ILE A 66 -9.77 -0.16 10.25
N LYS A 67 -10.60 -0.36 11.26
CA LYS A 67 -11.48 0.69 11.78
C LYS A 67 -10.67 1.71 12.60
N PRO A 68 -11.05 3.00 12.59
CA PRO A 68 -10.44 3.99 13.48
C PRO A 68 -10.59 3.58 14.95
N ASP A 69 -9.52 3.69 15.72
CA ASP A 69 -9.51 3.43 17.17
C ASP A 69 -8.28 4.09 17.81
N GLN A 70 -8.30 4.32 19.13
CA GLN A 70 -7.16 4.82 19.92
C GLN A 70 -6.52 6.12 19.36
N GLY A 71 -7.33 6.97 18.71
CA GLY A 71 -6.87 8.22 18.07
C GLY A 71 -6.25 8.04 16.68
N PHE A 72 -6.17 6.81 16.17
CA PHE A 72 -5.71 6.48 14.83
C PHE A 72 -6.84 6.43 13.82
N GLY A 73 -6.54 6.81 12.57
CA GLY A 73 -7.52 6.81 11.46
C GLY A 73 -7.75 5.41 10.90
N GLY A 74 -8.84 5.24 10.16
CA GLY A 74 -9.11 4.01 9.45
C GLY A 74 -8.19 3.85 8.24
N VAL A 75 -8.02 2.60 7.81
CA VAL A 75 -7.22 2.24 6.65
C VAL A 75 -7.94 1.13 5.90
N LYS A 76 -8.26 1.37 4.63
CA LYS A 76 -8.65 0.28 3.72
C LYS A 76 -7.39 -0.40 3.20
N HIS A 77 -7.44 -1.71 2.99
CA HIS A 77 -6.28 -2.44 2.49
C HIS A 77 -6.67 -3.57 1.53
N ILE A 78 -5.83 -3.82 0.54
CA ILE A 78 -6.04 -4.87 -0.46
C ILE A 78 -4.75 -5.69 -0.56
N ARG A 79 -4.84 -7.01 -0.35
CA ARG A 79 -3.68 -7.90 -0.55
C ARG A 79 -3.25 -7.85 -2.01
N ALA A 80 -1.95 -7.77 -2.23
CA ALA A 80 -1.38 -7.58 -3.55
C ALA A 80 0.03 -8.15 -3.63
N TYR A 81 0.52 -8.30 -4.85
CA TYR A 81 1.89 -8.74 -5.14
C TYR A 81 2.60 -7.64 -5.91
N LEU A 82 3.82 -7.32 -5.51
CA LEU A 82 4.71 -6.44 -6.26
C LEU A 82 5.66 -7.31 -7.09
N ASN A 83 5.80 -7.00 -8.38
CA ASN A 83 6.60 -7.77 -9.34
C ASN A 83 6.34 -9.29 -9.23
N GLU A 84 5.05 -9.65 -9.27
CA GLU A 84 4.50 -11.02 -9.23
C GLU A 84 4.64 -11.80 -7.92
N ASN A 85 5.76 -11.67 -7.20
CA ASN A 85 6.10 -12.58 -6.09
C ASN A 85 6.34 -11.90 -4.73
N ILE A 86 6.47 -10.56 -4.69
CA ILE A 86 6.69 -9.85 -3.44
C ILE A 86 5.34 -9.62 -2.78
N VAL A 87 5.05 -10.41 -1.75
CA VAL A 87 3.80 -10.34 -1.00
C VAL A 87 3.69 -9.02 -0.22
N GLY A 88 2.53 -8.39 -0.29
CA GLY A 88 2.22 -7.21 0.49
C GLY A 88 0.74 -6.82 0.43
N ALA A 89 0.49 -5.54 0.64
CA ALA A 89 -0.83 -4.96 0.50
C ALA A 89 -0.75 -3.51 0.02
N ILE A 90 -1.72 -3.10 -0.78
CA ILE A 90 -2.02 -1.69 -1.01
C ILE A 90 -2.79 -1.16 0.19
N VAL A 91 -2.50 0.06 0.64
CA VAL A 91 -3.24 0.74 1.71
C VAL A 91 -3.82 2.07 1.24
N PHE A 92 -5.01 2.38 1.73
CA PHE A 92 -5.67 3.67 1.55
C PHE A 92 -6.05 4.23 2.92
N PRO A 93 -5.19 5.07 3.53
CA PRO A 93 -5.50 5.74 4.78
C PRO A 93 -6.66 6.73 4.61
N ASP A 94 -7.54 6.84 5.61
CA ASP A 94 -8.63 7.84 5.62
C ASP A 94 -8.08 9.28 5.60
N LYS A 95 -6.88 9.47 6.15
CA LYS A 95 -6.18 10.75 6.20
C LYS A 95 -4.87 10.64 5.42
N THR A 96 -4.86 11.14 4.18
CA THR A 96 -3.65 11.28 3.38
C THR A 96 -3.43 12.74 2.99
N THR A 97 -2.18 13.10 2.74
CA THR A 97 -1.80 14.42 2.19
C THR A 97 -1.24 14.31 0.77
N HIS A 98 -1.32 13.13 0.16
CA HIS A 98 -0.86 12.88 -1.20
C HIS A 98 -1.98 13.08 -2.22
N ASP A 99 -1.58 13.38 -3.46
CA ASP A 99 -2.48 13.48 -4.61
C ASP A 99 -3.10 12.10 -4.96
N GLU A 100 -4.21 12.09 -5.69
CA GLU A 100 -4.97 10.85 -5.99
C GLU A 100 -4.17 9.80 -6.78
N ASN A 101 -3.07 10.20 -7.43
CA ASN A 101 -2.19 9.30 -8.20
C ASN A 101 -1.11 8.60 -7.37
N TYR A 102 -1.06 8.81 -6.06
CA TYR A 102 -0.16 8.10 -5.16
C TYR A 102 -0.80 6.81 -4.65
N LEU A 103 -0.14 5.69 -4.93
CA LEU A 103 -0.48 4.40 -4.36
C LEU A 103 0.58 4.00 -3.32
N GLU A 104 0.13 3.56 -2.15
CA GLU A 104 1.01 3.13 -1.06
C GLU A 104 0.99 1.60 -0.95
N PHE A 105 2.17 0.97 -1.08
CA PHE A 105 2.34 -0.48 -0.90
C PHE A 105 3.15 -0.78 0.36
N ILE A 106 2.64 -1.70 1.20
CA ILE A 106 3.31 -2.19 2.41
C ILE A 106 3.74 -3.65 2.25
N SER A 107 4.86 -3.99 2.86
CA SER A 107 5.35 -5.37 2.96
C SER A 107 6.05 -5.59 4.30
N LYS A 108 6.31 -6.85 4.65
CA LYS A 108 7.10 -7.22 5.83
C LYS A 108 8.52 -6.62 5.78
N ASP A 109 9.08 -6.52 4.58
CA ASP A 109 10.46 -6.07 4.38
C ASP A 109 10.53 -4.61 3.92
N LYS A 110 11.66 -3.94 4.22
CA LYS A 110 12.00 -2.65 3.63
C LYS A 110 12.39 -2.85 2.16
N LEU A 111 11.41 -2.69 1.27
CA LEU A 111 11.53 -3.08 -0.14
C LEU A 111 12.71 -2.41 -0.87
N ARG A 112 12.97 -1.13 -0.60
CA ARG A 112 14.12 -0.41 -1.19
C ARG A 112 15.46 -1.04 -0.84
N ASP A 113 15.64 -1.49 0.39
CA ASP A 113 16.92 -2.09 0.82
C ASP A 113 17.03 -3.53 0.31
N LYS A 114 15.92 -4.28 0.36
CA LYS A 114 15.91 -5.70 -0.02
C LYS A 114 16.03 -5.93 -1.52
N TYR A 115 15.38 -5.08 -2.32
CA TYR A 115 15.32 -5.23 -3.78
C TYR A 115 16.03 -4.10 -4.53
N ASN A 116 16.70 -3.19 -3.81
CA ASN A 116 17.44 -2.06 -4.36
C ASN A 116 16.59 -1.09 -5.20
N PHE A 117 15.30 -0.96 -4.88
CA PHE A 117 14.41 -0.01 -5.57
C PHE A 117 14.80 1.45 -5.31
N LYS A 118 14.84 2.23 -6.38
CA LYS A 118 15.18 3.66 -6.42
C LYS A 118 14.02 4.47 -7.00
N ASP A 119 14.07 5.77 -6.79
CA ASP A 119 13.10 6.66 -7.44
C ASP A 119 13.26 6.58 -8.96
N GLY A 120 12.13 6.46 -9.65
CA GLY A 120 12.09 6.26 -11.10
C GLY A 120 12.05 4.80 -11.54
N ASP A 121 12.25 3.83 -10.64
CA ASP A 121 12.11 2.42 -10.98
C ASP A 121 10.64 2.08 -11.26
N GLU A 122 10.40 1.34 -12.33
CA GLU A 122 9.09 0.80 -12.66
C GLU A 122 8.84 -0.51 -11.91
N VAL A 123 7.65 -0.64 -11.34
CA VAL A 123 7.17 -1.85 -10.68
C VAL A 123 5.72 -2.13 -11.07
N VAL A 124 5.33 -3.40 -11.03
CA VAL A 124 3.96 -3.83 -11.31
C VAL A 124 3.32 -4.34 -10.04
N ILE A 125 2.14 -3.83 -9.72
CA ILE A 125 1.28 -4.40 -8.68
C ILE A 125 0.22 -5.29 -9.33
N THR A 126 0.16 -6.53 -8.88
CA THR A 126 -0.88 -7.49 -9.24
C THR A 126 -1.86 -7.68 -8.08
N ILE A 127 -3.15 -7.59 -8.37
CA ILE A 127 -4.24 -7.80 -7.43
C ILE A 127 -5.11 -8.93 -7.96
N ASP A 128 -5.38 -9.93 -7.12
CA ASP A 128 -6.35 -10.98 -7.44
C ASP A 128 -7.77 -10.42 -7.21
N ILE A 129 -8.62 -10.49 -8.24
CA ILE A 129 -10.02 -10.02 -8.23
C ILE A 129 -10.98 -11.21 -8.22
#